data_AF-A0A848SU02-F1
#
_entry.id   AF-A0A848SU02-F1
#
_cell.length_a   1.000
_cell.length_b   1.000
_cell.length_c   1.000
_cell.angle_alpha   90.00
_cell.angle_beta   90.00
_cell.angle_gamma   90.00
#
_symmetry.space_group_name_H-M   'P 1'
#
loop_
_entity.id
_entity.type
_entity.pdbx_description
1 polymer ?
#
loop_
_entity_poly.entity_id
_entity_poly.type
_entity_poly.pdbx_seq_one_letter_code
_entity_poly.pdbx_strand_id
1 'polypeptide(L)'
;MQTVKTLLSRLVAKSAVSHERDGRRFLYTPLIERSDYVAGESRRLVDRLFGGRISPLVAHLAERDDLSAADIAEIEQLLEDLKS
;
A
#
# COMPACT_ATOMS: atom_id res chain seq x y z
N MET A 1 -3.96 -11.35 -25.67
CA MET A 1 -4.11 -11.17 -24.21
C MET A 1 -4.48 -9.72 -23.93
N GLN A 2 -5.63 -9.43 -23.33
CA GLN A 2 -5.97 -8.07 -22.88
C GLN A 2 -5.92 -8.04 -21.34
N THR A 3 -4.69 -8.09 -20.82
CA THR A 3 -4.39 -8.21 -19.38
C THR A 3 -5.07 -7.15 -18.52
N VAL A 4 -5.24 -5.94 -19.07
CA VAL A 4 -5.95 -4.82 -18.42
C VAL A 4 -7.42 -5.14 -18.18
N LYS A 5 -8.14 -5.67 -19.18
CA LYS A 5 -9.57 -6.01 -19.04
C LYS A 5 -9.76 -7.12 -17.99
N THR A 6 -8.88 -8.12 -17.98
CA THR A 6 -8.88 -9.18 -16.96
C THR A 6 -8.57 -8.66 -15.56
N LEU A 7 -7.69 -7.66 -15.41
CA LEU A 7 -7.44 -7.00 -14.13
C LEU A 7 -8.67 -6.23 -13.66
N LEU A 8 -9.27 -5.40 -14.53
CA LEU A 8 -10.48 -4.63 -14.21
C LEU A 8 -11.66 -5.53 -13.82
N SER A 9 -11.90 -6.63 -14.55
CA SER A 9 -12.93 -7.60 -14.19
C SER A 9 -12.70 -8.23 -12.81
N ARG A 10 -11.44 -8.51 -12.45
CA ARG A 10 -11.11 -9.03 -11.10
C ARG A 10 -11.30 -7.98 -10.01
N LEU A 11 -10.98 -6.72 -10.28
CA LEU A 11 -11.18 -5.63 -9.32
C LEU A 11 -12.67 -5.35 -9.09
N VAL A 12 -13.50 -5.43 -10.14
CA VAL A 12 -14.96 -5.36 -10.02
C VAL A 12 -15.49 -6.55 -9.20
N ALA A 13 -15.03 -7.77 -9.49
CA ALA A 13 -15.44 -8.96 -8.72
C ALA A 13 -15.05 -8.90 -7.24
N LYS A 14 -14.01 -8.15 -6.89
CA LYS A 14 -13.56 -7.88 -5.52
C LYS A 14 -14.21 -6.65 -4.89
N SER A 15 -15.16 -6.00 -5.58
CA SER A 15 -15.79 -4.74 -5.15
C SER A 15 -14.79 -3.62 -4.86
N ALA A 16 -13.61 -3.66 -5.49
CA ALA A 16 -12.57 -2.63 -5.33
C ALA A 16 -12.82 -1.43 -6.27
N VAL A 17 -13.48 -1.66 -7.40
CA VAL A 17 -13.88 -0.64 -8.36
C VAL A 17 -15.29 -0.93 -8.86
N SER A 18 -16.08 0.11 -9.12
CA SER A 18 -17.33 0.01 -9.86
C SER A 18 -17.08 0.29 -11.34
N HIS A 19 -18.09 0.02 -12.17
CA HIS A 19 -18.10 0.50 -13.53
C HIS A 19 -19.50 0.94 -13.96
N GLU A 20 -19.55 1.93 -14.84
CA GLU A 20 -20.76 2.40 -15.50
C GLU A 20 -20.55 2.37 -17.02
N ARG A 21 -21.60 2.03 -17.76
CA ARG A 21 -21.54 2.01 -19.23
C ARG A 21 -21.74 3.42 -19.78
N ASP A 22 -20.73 3.88 -20.52
CA ASP A 22 -20.77 5.13 -21.27
C ASP A 22 -20.69 4.83 -22.78
N GLY A 23 -21.86 4.65 -23.40
CA GLY A 23 -22.00 4.25 -24.79
C GLY A 23 -21.33 2.90 -25.11
N ARG A 24 -20.16 2.95 -25.77
CA ARG A 24 -19.33 1.79 -26.15
C ARG A 24 -18.14 1.56 -25.19
N ARG A 25 -18.00 2.36 -24.15
CA ARG A 25 -16.91 2.30 -23.16
C ARG A 25 -17.49 2.05 -21.77
N PHE A 26 -16.61 1.72 -20.84
CA PHE A 26 -16.93 1.62 -19.42
C PHE A 26 -16.08 2.65 -18.66
N LEU A 27 -16.73 3.43 -17.81
CA LEU A 27 -16.07 4.31 -16.84
C LEU A 27 -15.91 3.54 -15.54
N TYR A 28 -14.71 3.51 -14.99
CA TYR A 28 -14.40 2.80 -13.75
C TYR A 28 -14.11 3.80 -12.64
N THR A 29 -14.65 3.56 -11.45
CA THR A 29 -14.48 4.43 -10.29
C THR A 29 -14.02 3.61 -9.09
N PRO A 30 -13.01 4.05 -8.32
CA PRO A 30 -12.59 3.34 -7.11
C PRO A 30 -13.71 3.32 -6.07
N LEU A 31 -13.87 2.19 -5.40
CA LEU A 31 -14.80 2.02 -4.27
C LEU A 31 -14.08 1.97 -2.92
N ILE A 32 -12.75 1.92 -2.94
CA ILE A 32 -11.90 1.86 -1.75
C ILE A 32 -11.00 3.09 -1.76
N GLU A 33 -10.88 3.76 -0.62
CA GLU A 33 -9.96 4.87 -0.46
C GLU A 33 -8.51 4.36 -0.48
N ARG A 34 -7.62 5.10 -1.16
CA ARG A 34 -6.22 4.70 -1.30
C ARG A 34 -5.52 4.59 0.06
N SER A 35 -5.78 5.53 0.96
CA SER A 35 -5.24 5.60 2.32
C SER A 35 -5.55 4.32 3.10
N ASP A 36 -6.83 3.92 3.15
CA ASP A 36 -7.31 2.71 3.82
C ASP A 36 -6.67 1.44 3.25
N TYR A 37 -6.59 1.36 1.92
CA TYR A 37 -5.96 0.22 1.26
C TYR A 37 -4.47 0.13 1.61
N VAL A 38 -3.73 1.24 1.51
CA VAL A 38 -2.29 1.29 1.81
C VAL A 38 -2.02 0.93 3.26
N ALA A 39 -2.77 1.48 4.22
CA ALA A 39 -2.60 1.15 5.64
C ALA A 39 -2.81 -0.34 5.91
N GLY A 40 -3.86 -0.93 5.33
CA GLY A 40 -4.17 -2.35 5.46
C GLY A 40 -3.12 -3.26 4.80
N GLU A 41 -2.68 -2.93 3.59
CA GLU A 41 -1.65 -3.70 2.88
C GLU A 41 -0.28 -3.59 3.55
N SER A 42 0.12 -2.42 4.05
CA SER A 42 1.37 -2.24 4.77
C SER A 42 1.44 -3.13 6.01
N ARG A 43 0.35 -3.22 6.79
CA ARG A 43 0.26 -4.15 7.92
C ARG A 43 0.38 -5.61 7.46
N ARG A 44 -0.41 -6.01 6.45
CA ARG A 44 -0.36 -7.38 5.90
C ARG A 44 1.03 -7.76 5.39
N LEU A 45 1.74 -6.81 4.78
CA LEU A 45 3.08 -7.01 4.28
C LEU A 45 4.06 -7.28 5.43
N VAL A 46 4.04 -6.44 6.47
CA VAL A 46 4.89 -6.59 7.66
C VAL A 46 4.58 -7.90 8.39
N ASP A 47 3.30 -8.27 8.51
CA ASP A 47 2.87 -9.54 9.09
C ASP A 47 3.46 -10.73 8.32
N ARG A 48 3.31 -10.73 6.99
CA ARG A 48 3.73 -11.85 6.14
C ARG A 48 5.24 -12.00 6.03
N LEU A 49 5.99 -10.89 5.94
CA LEU A 49 7.43 -10.92 5.69
C LEU A 49 8.28 -10.86 6.96
N PHE A 50 7.78 -10.22 8.01
CA PHE A 50 8.56 -9.93 9.22
C PHE A 50 7.83 -10.37 10.51
N GLY A 51 6.75 -11.15 10.40
CA GLY A 51 6.02 -11.69 11.54
C GLY A 51 5.36 -10.61 12.40
N GLY A 52 4.98 -9.48 11.79
CA GLY A 52 4.29 -8.38 12.46
C GLY A 52 5.22 -7.43 13.22
N ARG A 53 6.53 -7.67 13.18
CA ARG A 53 7.53 -6.79 13.79
C ARG A 53 8.08 -5.82 12.75
N ILE A 54 8.03 -4.53 13.05
CA ILE A 54 8.55 -3.49 12.17
C ILE A 54 10.08 -3.32 12.26
N SER A 55 10.67 -3.58 13.44
CA SER A 55 12.10 -3.37 13.66
C SER A 55 13.01 -4.14 12.68
N PRO A 56 12.73 -5.42 12.33
CA PRO A 56 13.50 -6.14 11.32
C PRO A 56 13.43 -5.52 9.91
N LEU A 57 12.31 -4.90 9.53
CA LEU A 57 12.19 -4.19 8.25
C LEU A 57 13.14 -2.98 8.24
N VAL A 58 13.10 -2.17 9.31
CA VAL A 58 13.97 -0.98 9.43
C VAL A 58 15.45 -1.37 9.45
N ALA A 59 15.81 -2.43 10.19
CA ALA A 59 17.17 -2.95 10.21
C ALA A 59 17.63 -3.38 8.81
N HIS A 60 16.79 -4.09 8.05
CA HIS A 60 17.13 -4.51 6.70
C HIS A 60 17.33 -3.35 5.72
N LEU A 61 16.55 -2.27 5.86
CA LEU A 61 16.73 -1.05 5.06
C LEU A 61 18.03 -0.32 5.43
N ALA A 62 18.34 -0.25 6.74
CA ALA A 62 19.58 0.36 7.23
C ALA A 62 20.83 -0.41 6.76
N GLU A 63 20.80 -1.75 6.80
CA GLU A 63 21.91 -2.60 6.35
C GLU A 63 22.24 -2.47 4.86
N ARG A 64 21.28 -1.99 4.05
CA ARG A 64 21.41 -1.86 2.60
C ARG A 64 21.74 -0.44 2.15
N ASP A 65 22.00 0.47 3.09
CA ASP A 65 22.13 1.92 2.85
C ASP A 65 20.90 2.52 2.13
N ASP A 66 19.73 1.87 2.27
CA ASP A 66 18.47 2.32 1.66
C ASP A 66 17.76 3.39 2.51
N LEU A 67 18.40 3.86 3.60
CA LEU A 67 17.93 4.96 4.45
C LEU A 67 18.88 6.16 4.34
N SER A 68 18.37 7.26 3.80
CA SER A 68 19.10 8.52 3.80
C SER A 68 19.10 9.15 5.19
N ALA A 69 20.00 10.12 5.41
CA ALA A 69 20.00 10.90 6.64
C ALA A 69 18.66 11.63 6.89
N ALA A 70 17.94 12.01 5.82
CA ALA A 70 16.62 12.63 5.94
C ALA A 70 15.57 11.62 6.43
N ASP A 71 15.58 10.39 5.90
CA ASP A 71 14.66 9.33 6.32
C ASP A 71 14.87 8.98 7.79
N ILE A 72 16.14 8.92 8.24
CA ILE A 72 16.48 8.66 9.65
C ILE A 72 15.91 9.76 10.54
N ALA A 73 16.13 11.04 10.19
CA ALA A 73 15.63 12.16 10.97
C ALA A 73 14.09 12.19 11.05
N GLU A 74 13.40 11.86 9.96
CA GLU A 74 11.93 11.77 9.95
C GLU A 74 11.42 10.63 10.85
N ILE A 75 12.06 9.46 10.79
CA ILE A 75 11.73 8.31 11.67
C ILE A 75 11.97 8.67 13.14
N GLU A 76 13.08 9.33 13.46
CA GLU A 76 13.40 9.77 14.83
C GLU A 76 12.33 10.72 15.36
N GLN A 77 11.94 11.74 14.58
CA GLN A 77 10.88 12.67 14.98
C GLN A 77 9.54 11.96 15.22
N LEU A 78 9.14 11.04 14.33
CA LEU A 78 7.92 10.25 14.51
C LEU A 78 7.95 9.42 15.79
N LEU A 79 9.10 8.87 16.17
CA LEU A 79 9.26 8.09 17.39
C LEU A 79 9.23 8.97 18.65
N GLU A 80 9.71 10.21 18.57
CA GLU A 80 9.58 11.19 19.66
C GLU A 80 8.13 11.60 19.86
N ASP A 81 7.42 11.94 18.78
CA ASP A 81 6.01 12.34 18.81
C ASP A 81 5.12 11.24 19.41
N LEU A 82 5.41 9.96 19.12
CA LEU A 82 4.65 8.81 19.65
C LEU A 82 4.90 8.52 21.13
N LYS A 83 6.01 9.00 21.70
CA LYS A 83 6.37 8.79 23.11
C LYS A 83 5.88 9.92 24.02
N SER A 84 5.46 11.04 23.44
CA SER A 84 4.86 12.18 24.15
C SER A 84 3.39 11.96 24.47
#